data_AF-A0A8X8FXK5-F1
#
_entry.id   AF-A0A8X8FXK5-F1
#
_cell.length_a   1.000
_cell.length_b   1.000
_cell.length_c   1.000
_cell.angle_alpha   90.00
_cell.angle_beta   90.00
_cell.angle_gamma   90.00
#
_symmetry.space_group_name_H-M   'P 1'
#
loop_
_entity.id
_entity.type
_entity.pdbx_description
1 polymer ?
#
loop_
_entity_poly.entity_id
_entity_poly.type
_entity_poly.pdbx_seq_one_letter_code
_entity_poly.pdbx_strand_id
1 'polypeptide(L)'
;MKITDIELGMLRVPLKTPFKTALRTVDTVEDVVVMVRTDTGHTGYGEAAATAVITGDTHGSIIEAIRHFIKPRLVGQDVANLNRLCGLVQSSMERNSSAKAAVEIALYDLWAQLHGAPLYQMLGGGDPVITTDITISVDYIDKMVADSLSALDRGFESLKIKVGKDIGLDIERVKAIHAAVEGRALLRLDANQGWTAKQAVHAMRALEEAGVVLELLEQPVKAADIAGLKYVTDRVNTPVMADESVFNPSQVIDLIQQRAADIVNIKLMKTGGLSNAIRIADIAAIHGVPCMIGCMIESSISVAAAVHLAVAKSDVITKVDLDGPSLGQFDPVSGGVTFNESEISISDAPGLGITEVRGLEMLA
;
A
#
# COMPACT_ATOMS: atom_id res chain seq x y z
N MET A 1 8.73 -28.15 4.58
CA MET A 1 9.60 -27.08 5.11
C MET A 1 8.92 -26.58 6.37
N LYS A 2 9.44 -26.86 7.57
CA LYS A 2 8.75 -26.56 8.83
C LYS A 2 9.26 -25.27 9.45
N ILE A 3 8.35 -24.47 9.99
CA ILE A 3 8.68 -23.24 10.71
C ILE A 3 9.32 -23.61 12.04
N THR A 4 10.54 -23.12 12.29
CA THR A 4 11.28 -23.37 13.52
C THR A 4 11.25 -22.18 14.47
N ASP A 5 11.24 -20.96 13.93
CA ASP A 5 11.18 -19.75 14.73
C ASP A 5 10.60 -18.55 13.96
N ILE A 6 10.23 -17.51 14.70
CA ILE A 6 9.91 -16.18 14.15
C ILE A 6 10.70 -15.15 14.94
N GLU A 7 11.58 -14.45 14.25
CA GLU A 7 12.43 -13.38 14.77
C GLU A 7 11.90 -12.02 14.31
N LEU A 8 12.17 -10.98 15.11
CA LEU A 8 11.76 -9.62 14.82
C LEU A 8 12.98 -8.70 14.85
N GLY A 9 12.98 -7.68 14.01
CA GLY A 9 13.96 -6.59 14.06
C GLY A 9 13.33 -5.26 13.69
N MET A 10 13.93 -4.17 14.17
CA MET A 10 13.56 -2.82 13.77
C MET A 10 14.41 -2.35 12.60
N LEU A 11 13.75 -1.86 11.55
CA LEU A 11 14.37 -1.23 10.41
C LEU A 11 14.13 0.28 10.47
N ARG A 12 15.17 1.06 10.17
CA ARG A 12 15.07 2.52 10.10
C ARG A 12 15.71 3.05 8.83
N VAL A 13 14.93 3.71 7.99
CA VAL A 13 15.41 4.35 6.75
C VAL A 13 14.97 5.81 6.75
N PRO A 14 15.90 6.77 6.90
CA PRO A 14 15.58 8.19 6.78
C PRO A 14 15.01 8.51 5.40
N LEU A 15 14.02 9.40 5.33
CA LEU A 15 13.44 9.85 4.06
C LEU A 15 14.31 10.95 3.42
N LYS A 16 14.24 11.06 2.09
CA LYS A 16 14.89 12.16 1.33
C LYS A 16 14.30 13.52 1.73
N THR A 17 13.00 13.56 1.94
CA THR A 17 12.24 14.71 2.43
C THR A 17 11.12 14.25 3.37
N PRO A 18 10.71 15.06 4.35
CA PRO A 18 9.59 14.71 5.24
C PRO A 18 8.31 14.42 4.46
N PHE A 19 7.68 13.28 4.72
CA PHE A 19 6.40 12.89 4.13
C PHE A 19 5.24 13.52 4.90
N LYS A 20 4.43 14.35 4.24
CA LYS A 20 3.35 15.12 4.87
C LYS A 20 1.99 14.77 4.28
N THR A 21 1.06 14.36 5.13
CA THR A 21 -0.36 14.14 4.77
C THR A 21 -1.28 15.07 5.57
N ALA A 22 -2.61 14.92 5.39
CA ALA A 22 -3.60 15.54 6.27
C ALA A 22 -3.54 15.01 7.72
N LEU A 23 -3.03 13.79 7.93
CA LEU A 23 -3.08 13.08 9.21
C LEU A 23 -1.78 13.17 10.03
N ARG A 24 -0.61 13.20 9.38
CA ARG A 24 0.70 13.16 10.06
C ARG A 24 1.84 13.71 9.18
N THR A 25 2.99 13.93 9.83
CA THR A 25 4.30 14.14 9.17
C THR A 25 5.26 13.08 9.67
N VAL A 26 6.08 12.50 8.78
CA VAL A 26 7.10 11.48 9.12
C VAL A 26 8.39 11.75 8.36
N ASP A 27 9.52 11.54 9.04
CA ASP A 27 10.87 11.78 8.51
C ASP A 27 11.67 10.50 8.24
N THR A 28 11.20 9.37 8.76
CA THR A 28 11.91 8.08 8.75
C THR A 28 10.89 6.94 8.59
N VAL A 29 11.17 5.97 7.72
CA VAL A 29 10.52 4.66 7.75
C VAL A 29 11.00 3.95 9.00
N GLU A 30 10.10 3.61 9.92
CA GLU A 30 10.42 2.88 11.15
C GLU A 30 9.50 1.68 11.26
N ASP A 31 9.95 0.52 10.81
CA ASP A 31 9.09 -0.63 10.58
C ASP A 31 9.60 -1.87 11.32
N VAL A 32 8.67 -2.78 11.64
CA VAL A 32 9.00 -4.07 12.25
C VAL A 32 9.18 -5.09 11.14
N VAL A 33 10.40 -5.61 11.00
CA VAL A 33 10.72 -6.70 10.07
C VAL A 33 10.51 -8.04 10.77
N VAL A 34 9.87 -8.96 10.06
CA VAL A 34 9.58 -10.34 10.48
C VAL A 34 10.44 -11.29 9.66
N MET A 35 11.16 -12.18 10.35
CA MET A 35 11.92 -13.26 9.73
C MET A 35 11.37 -14.60 10.22
N VAL A 36 10.72 -15.36 9.33
CA VAL A 36 10.23 -16.70 9.63
C VAL A 36 11.30 -17.72 9.24
N ARG A 37 11.87 -18.41 10.23
CA ARG A 37 12.94 -19.39 10.05
C ARG A 37 12.38 -20.79 9.85
N THR A 38 13.10 -21.61 9.09
CA THR A 38 12.68 -22.99 8.80
C THR A 38 13.77 -24.03 9.09
N ASP A 39 13.36 -25.29 9.22
CA ASP A 39 14.26 -26.46 9.42
C ASP A 39 15.16 -26.77 8.22
N THR A 40 14.88 -26.16 7.06
CA THR A 40 15.67 -26.30 5.83
C THR A 40 16.66 -25.15 5.60
N GLY A 41 16.75 -24.19 6.53
CA GLY A 41 17.62 -23.01 6.42
C GLY A 41 17.03 -21.84 5.62
N HIS A 42 15.86 -22.01 4.99
CA HIS A 42 15.16 -20.92 4.32
C HIS A 42 14.59 -19.92 5.33
N THR A 43 14.52 -18.65 4.93
CA THR A 43 13.97 -17.55 5.72
C THR A 43 12.96 -16.78 4.87
N GLY A 44 11.76 -16.59 5.41
CA GLY A 44 10.75 -15.70 4.84
C GLY A 44 10.85 -14.33 5.44
N TYR A 45 10.81 -13.30 4.60
CA TYR A 45 10.82 -11.91 5.04
C TYR A 45 9.45 -11.26 4.90
N GLY A 46 9.07 -10.47 5.89
CA GLY A 46 7.92 -9.59 5.84
C GLY A 46 8.15 -8.36 6.69
N GLU A 47 7.30 -7.36 6.53
CA GLU A 47 7.46 -6.05 7.16
C GLU A 47 6.10 -5.49 7.55
N ALA A 48 6.05 -4.77 8.67
CA ALA A 48 4.88 -4.07 9.17
C ALA A 48 5.19 -2.60 9.48
N ALA A 49 4.51 -1.70 8.78
CA ALA A 49 4.42 -0.30 9.16
C ALA A 49 3.49 -0.10 10.37
N ALA A 50 3.98 0.64 11.36
CA ALA A 50 3.21 1.07 12.52
C ALA A 50 2.43 2.36 12.20
N THR A 51 1.17 2.22 11.79
CA THR A 51 0.35 3.36 11.37
C THR A 51 -0.89 3.56 12.26
N ALA A 52 -0.67 4.02 13.49
CA ALA A 52 -1.72 4.17 14.51
C ALA A 52 -2.95 4.99 14.06
N VAL A 53 -2.76 5.98 13.20
CA VAL A 53 -3.86 6.84 12.70
C VAL A 53 -4.70 6.19 11.58
N ILE A 54 -4.25 5.07 11.00
CA ILE A 54 -4.97 4.33 9.95
C ILE A 54 -5.38 2.95 10.45
N THR A 55 -4.41 2.09 10.80
CA THR A 55 -4.68 0.71 11.24
C THR A 55 -4.96 0.60 12.74
N GLY A 56 -4.52 1.60 13.53
CA GLY A 56 -4.49 1.52 14.99
C GLY A 56 -3.23 0.84 15.54
N ASP A 57 -2.37 0.32 14.65
CA ASP A 57 -1.21 -0.46 15.05
C ASP A 57 -0.01 0.44 15.37
N THR A 58 0.60 0.17 16.52
CA THR A 58 1.87 0.72 17.00
C THR A 58 2.98 -0.34 16.95
N HIS A 59 4.25 0.05 17.00
CA HIS A 59 5.36 -0.91 17.08
C HIS A 59 5.18 -1.92 18.21
N GLY A 60 4.86 -1.44 19.41
CA GLY A 60 4.62 -2.30 20.58
C GLY A 60 3.48 -3.29 20.36
N SER A 61 2.36 -2.86 19.79
CA SER A 61 1.24 -3.78 19.50
C SER A 61 1.60 -4.81 18.43
N ILE A 62 2.38 -4.43 17.40
CA ILE A 62 2.81 -5.36 16.35
C ILE A 62 3.74 -6.43 16.93
N ILE A 63 4.73 -6.01 17.70
CA ILE A 63 5.68 -6.90 18.36
C ILE A 63 4.95 -7.88 19.30
N GLU A 64 4.05 -7.36 20.14
CA GLU A 64 3.27 -8.16 21.09
C GLU A 64 2.36 -9.18 20.37
N ALA A 65 1.63 -8.73 19.34
CA ALA A 65 0.78 -9.56 18.49
C ALA A 65 1.56 -10.73 17.89
N ILE A 66 2.74 -10.45 17.31
CA ILE A 66 3.54 -11.48 16.66
C ILE A 66 4.13 -12.45 17.69
N ARG A 67 4.74 -11.95 18.77
CA ARG A 67 5.43 -12.78 19.76
C ARG A 67 4.49 -13.70 20.53
N HIS A 68 3.36 -13.16 20.97
CA HIS A 68 2.52 -13.84 21.97
C HIS A 68 1.25 -14.46 21.39
N PHE A 69 0.79 -14.03 20.21
CA PHE A 69 -0.45 -14.54 19.62
C PHE A 69 -0.25 -15.27 18.29
N ILE A 70 0.61 -14.77 17.40
CA ILE A 70 0.84 -15.37 16.07
C ILE A 70 1.90 -16.47 16.13
N LYS A 71 3.11 -16.17 16.62
CA LYS A 71 4.26 -17.08 16.65
C LYS A 71 3.96 -18.44 17.30
N PRO A 72 3.32 -18.52 18.50
CA PRO A 72 3.06 -19.81 19.15
C PRO A 72 2.15 -20.73 18.33
N ARG A 73 1.36 -20.18 17.40
CA ARG A 73 0.45 -20.95 16.54
C ARG A 73 1.14 -21.45 15.26
N LEU A 74 2.27 -20.87 14.87
CA LEU A 74 2.97 -21.17 13.61
C LEU A 74 4.20 -22.06 13.78
N VAL A 75 4.92 -21.95 14.91
CA VAL A 75 6.10 -22.81 15.16
C VAL A 75 5.71 -24.29 15.09
N GLY A 76 6.47 -25.07 14.34
CA GLY A 76 6.24 -26.49 14.07
C GLY A 76 5.27 -26.80 12.93
N GLN A 77 4.59 -25.80 12.36
CA GLN A 77 3.73 -26.01 11.17
C GLN A 77 4.58 -26.15 9.89
N ASP A 78 4.03 -26.85 8.89
CA ASP A 78 4.65 -26.97 7.56
C ASP A 78 4.16 -25.85 6.63
N VAL A 79 5.11 -25.18 5.96
CA VAL A 79 4.89 -24.10 4.97
C VAL A 79 4.00 -24.56 3.81
N ALA A 80 3.99 -25.86 3.46
CA ALA A 80 3.22 -26.38 2.33
C ALA A 80 1.70 -26.17 2.46
N ASN A 81 1.15 -26.00 3.67
CA ASN A 81 -0.28 -25.75 3.88
C ASN A 81 -0.57 -24.26 4.12
N LEU A 82 -0.30 -23.43 3.10
CA LEU A 82 -0.42 -21.97 3.18
C LEU A 82 -1.81 -21.51 3.67
N ASN A 83 -2.89 -22.10 3.16
CA ASN A 83 -4.25 -21.75 3.59
C ASN A 83 -4.48 -21.93 5.10
N ARG A 84 -3.93 -23.01 5.68
CA ARG A 84 -3.99 -23.22 7.13
C ARG A 84 -3.19 -22.15 7.86
N LEU A 85 -1.99 -21.82 7.39
CA LEU A 85 -1.12 -20.82 8.03
C LEU A 85 -1.77 -19.43 8.00
N CYS A 86 -2.29 -18.98 6.84
CA CYS A 86 -3.07 -17.75 6.74
C CYS A 86 -4.28 -17.79 7.69
N GLY A 87 -5.02 -18.91 7.76
CA GLY A 87 -6.11 -19.08 8.71
C GLY A 87 -5.68 -18.93 10.18
N LEU A 88 -4.52 -19.45 10.57
CA LEU A 88 -3.95 -19.29 11.91
C LEU A 88 -3.55 -17.84 12.19
N VAL A 89 -2.96 -17.15 11.21
CA VAL A 89 -2.60 -15.73 11.32
C VAL A 89 -3.85 -14.86 11.44
N GLN A 90 -4.82 -14.99 10.53
CA GLN A 90 -6.03 -14.17 10.55
C GLN A 90 -6.87 -14.36 11.81
N SER A 91 -6.95 -15.60 12.33
CA SER A 91 -7.70 -15.93 13.56
C SER A 91 -6.89 -15.82 14.86
N SER A 92 -5.64 -15.33 14.81
CA SER A 92 -4.76 -15.17 15.98
C SER A 92 -5.30 -14.18 17.01
N MET A 93 -5.90 -13.10 16.54
CA MET A 93 -6.49 -12.03 17.33
C MET A 93 -7.36 -11.12 16.46
N GLU A 94 -8.17 -10.27 17.09
CA GLU A 94 -8.91 -9.21 16.36
C GLU A 94 -7.97 -8.05 15.99
N ARG A 95 -8.22 -7.43 14.83
CA ARG A 95 -7.43 -6.30 14.30
C ARG A 95 -5.94 -6.68 14.12
N ASN A 96 -5.00 -5.80 14.51
CA ASN A 96 -3.55 -5.95 14.33
C ASN A 96 -3.20 -6.34 12.89
N SER A 97 -3.79 -5.62 11.94
CA SER A 97 -3.72 -5.97 10.53
C SER A 97 -2.29 -5.80 10.00
N SER A 98 -1.52 -4.81 10.47
CA SER A 98 -0.11 -4.69 10.10
C SER A 98 0.70 -5.90 10.55
N ALA A 99 0.50 -6.36 11.79
CA ALA A 99 1.19 -7.54 12.33
C ALA A 99 0.87 -8.83 11.55
N LYS A 100 -0.41 -9.03 11.22
CA LYS A 100 -0.86 -10.14 10.39
C LYS A 100 -0.27 -10.07 8.98
N ALA A 101 -0.21 -8.87 8.41
CA ALA A 101 0.33 -8.65 7.07
C ALA A 101 1.80 -9.03 7.00
N ALA A 102 2.64 -8.56 7.93
CA ALA A 102 4.06 -8.91 7.93
C ALA A 102 4.29 -10.42 8.02
N VAL A 103 3.53 -11.12 8.87
CA VAL A 103 3.67 -12.57 8.98
C VAL A 103 3.16 -13.27 7.72
N GLU A 104 2.02 -12.88 7.15
CA GLU A 104 1.56 -13.46 5.88
C GLU A 104 2.55 -13.21 4.74
N ILE A 105 3.12 -12.02 4.63
CA ILE A 105 4.13 -11.71 3.61
C ILE A 105 5.31 -12.70 3.70
N ALA A 106 5.85 -12.91 4.90
CA ALA A 106 6.93 -13.88 5.12
C ALA A 106 6.52 -15.34 4.83
N LEU A 107 5.26 -15.70 5.08
CA LEU A 107 4.74 -17.04 4.77
C LEU A 107 4.56 -17.26 3.26
N TYR A 108 4.07 -16.26 2.54
CA TYR A 108 3.96 -16.31 1.07
C TYR A 108 5.35 -16.34 0.42
N ASP A 109 6.32 -15.60 0.97
CA ASP A 109 7.72 -15.66 0.57
C ASP A 109 8.26 -17.10 0.68
N LEU A 110 8.19 -17.72 1.88
CA LEU A 110 8.60 -19.11 2.10
C LEU A 110 7.85 -20.11 1.22
N TRP A 111 6.56 -19.89 0.99
CA TRP A 111 5.74 -20.80 0.17
C TRP A 111 6.19 -20.76 -1.30
N ALA A 112 6.47 -19.59 -1.84
CA ALA A 112 7.02 -19.46 -3.19
C ALA A 112 8.48 -19.97 -3.27
N GLN A 113 9.30 -19.78 -2.23
CA GLN A 113 10.63 -20.41 -2.12
C GLN A 113 10.55 -21.95 -2.12
N LEU A 114 9.61 -22.54 -1.38
CA LEU A 114 9.37 -23.98 -1.34
C LEU A 114 9.09 -24.57 -2.74
N HIS A 115 8.46 -23.78 -3.61
CA HIS A 115 8.13 -24.16 -4.97
C HIS A 115 9.17 -23.71 -6.02
N GLY A 116 10.20 -22.98 -5.61
CA GLY A 116 11.28 -22.55 -6.49
C GLY A 116 10.85 -21.55 -7.57
N ALA A 117 9.83 -20.72 -7.29
CA ALA A 117 9.32 -19.74 -8.25
C ALA A 117 9.08 -18.36 -7.61
N PRO A 118 9.18 -17.25 -8.37
CA PRO A 118 8.77 -15.93 -7.89
C PRO A 118 7.31 -15.91 -7.46
N LEU A 119 7.00 -15.14 -6.41
CA LEU A 119 5.66 -15.09 -5.85
C LEU A 119 4.59 -14.69 -6.90
N TYR A 120 4.88 -13.75 -7.80
CA TYR A 120 3.89 -13.31 -8.80
C TYR A 120 3.49 -14.44 -9.76
N GLN A 121 4.42 -15.33 -10.10
CA GLN A 121 4.13 -16.50 -10.94
C GLN A 121 3.26 -17.51 -10.20
N MET A 122 3.53 -17.71 -8.91
CA MET A 122 2.71 -18.55 -8.05
C MET A 122 1.28 -18.02 -7.87
N LEU A 123 1.09 -16.71 -8.03
CA LEU A 123 -0.21 -16.03 -7.94
C LEU A 123 -0.95 -15.92 -9.29
N GLY A 124 -0.34 -16.32 -10.41
CA GLY A 124 -0.96 -16.33 -11.74
C GLY A 124 -0.07 -15.84 -12.88
N GLY A 125 1.05 -15.16 -12.59
CA GLY A 125 1.94 -14.57 -13.59
C GLY A 125 1.48 -13.19 -14.06
N GLY A 126 2.21 -12.60 -14.99
CA GLY A 126 1.99 -11.25 -15.49
C GLY A 126 3.30 -10.65 -16.04
N ASP A 127 3.26 -9.42 -16.52
CA ASP A 127 4.47 -8.68 -16.90
C ASP A 127 5.21 -8.26 -15.62
N PRO A 128 6.45 -8.74 -15.37
CA PRO A 128 7.19 -8.45 -14.14
C PRO A 128 7.75 -7.02 -14.08
N VAL A 129 7.25 -6.10 -14.92
CA VAL A 129 7.59 -4.67 -14.91
C VAL A 129 6.30 -3.86 -14.78
N ILE A 130 6.26 -2.95 -13.79
CA ILE A 130 5.14 -2.04 -13.57
C ILE A 130 5.64 -0.62 -13.33
N THR A 131 4.76 0.36 -13.54
CA THR A 131 5.03 1.76 -13.21
C THR A 131 4.22 2.21 -12.00
N THR A 132 4.83 2.93 -11.07
CA THR A 132 4.16 3.55 -9.91
C THR A 132 4.00 5.06 -10.10
N ASP A 133 3.05 5.66 -9.38
CA ASP A 133 3.06 7.11 -9.16
C ASP A 133 4.12 7.51 -8.12
N ILE A 134 4.21 8.81 -7.85
CA ILE A 134 4.95 9.40 -6.73
C ILE A 134 4.09 10.40 -5.98
N THR A 135 4.18 10.38 -4.65
CA THR A 135 3.44 11.28 -3.78
C THR A 135 4.06 12.67 -3.71
N ILE A 136 3.27 13.69 -4.04
CA ILE A 136 3.56 15.09 -3.79
C ILE A 136 2.96 15.49 -2.44
N SER A 137 3.83 15.65 -1.44
CA SER A 137 3.47 16.02 -0.07
C SER A 137 2.82 17.40 0.02
N VAL A 138 1.93 17.59 1.00
CA VAL A 138 1.26 18.88 1.22
C VAL A 138 2.28 19.94 1.62
N ASP A 139 2.40 21.00 0.81
CA ASP A 139 3.25 22.17 1.10
C ASP A 139 2.68 23.45 0.44
N TYR A 140 3.42 24.56 0.38
CA TYR A 140 2.99 25.74 -0.38
C TYR A 140 3.02 25.49 -1.90
N ILE A 141 2.24 26.25 -2.66
CA ILE A 141 1.99 26.03 -4.10
C ILE A 141 3.28 25.89 -4.89
N ASP A 142 4.21 26.86 -4.78
CA ASP A 142 5.45 26.85 -5.57
C ASP A 142 6.31 25.60 -5.29
N LYS A 143 6.32 25.12 -4.04
CA LYS A 143 7.04 23.90 -3.67
C LYS A 143 6.40 22.66 -4.29
N MET A 144 5.09 22.54 -4.20
CA MET A 144 4.38 21.39 -4.78
C MET A 144 4.49 21.35 -6.30
N VAL A 145 4.48 22.52 -6.97
CA VAL A 145 4.73 22.62 -8.42
C VAL A 145 6.16 22.19 -8.74
N ALA A 146 7.16 22.69 -8.00
CA ALA A 146 8.56 22.31 -8.20
C ALA A 146 8.79 20.80 -7.98
N ASP A 147 8.18 20.22 -6.95
CA ASP A 147 8.27 18.78 -6.66
C ASP A 147 7.58 17.95 -7.75
N SER A 148 6.46 18.44 -8.29
CA SER A 148 5.75 17.80 -9.41
C SER A 148 6.60 17.80 -10.68
N LEU A 149 7.26 18.92 -11.01
CA LEU A 149 8.15 19.00 -12.17
C LEU A 149 9.40 18.11 -12.01
N SER A 150 9.99 18.08 -10.82
CA SER A 150 11.11 17.19 -10.46
C SER A 150 10.73 15.72 -10.59
N ALA A 151 9.50 15.35 -10.24
CA ALA A 151 8.99 14.00 -10.44
C ALA A 151 8.91 13.62 -11.94
N LEU A 152 8.48 14.53 -12.81
CA LEU A 152 8.48 14.26 -14.26
C LEU A 152 9.91 14.04 -14.79
N ASP A 153 10.88 14.83 -14.31
CA ASP A 153 12.29 14.68 -14.70
C ASP A 153 12.90 13.34 -14.24
N ARG A 154 12.31 12.72 -13.20
CA ARG A 154 12.65 11.37 -12.70
C ARG A 154 11.88 10.24 -13.40
N GLY A 155 11.02 10.56 -14.36
CA GLY A 155 10.29 9.57 -15.17
C GLY A 155 8.92 9.17 -14.63
N PHE A 156 8.36 9.88 -13.65
CA PHE A 156 7.01 9.60 -13.16
C PHE A 156 5.95 10.19 -14.09
N GLU A 157 5.06 9.35 -14.61
CA GLU A 157 3.93 9.75 -15.48
C GLU A 157 2.60 9.88 -14.71
N SER A 158 2.60 9.58 -13.42
CA SER A 158 1.45 9.72 -12.52
C SER A 158 1.90 10.35 -11.21
N LEU A 159 1.16 11.35 -10.73
CA LEU A 159 1.47 12.10 -9.51
C LEU A 159 0.30 12.01 -8.53
N LYS A 160 0.59 11.60 -7.29
CA LYS A 160 -0.39 11.55 -6.21
C LYS A 160 -0.30 12.81 -5.36
N ILE A 161 -1.27 13.71 -5.49
CA ILE A 161 -1.29 15.00 -4.82
C ILE A 161 -2.07 14.91 -3.52
N LYS A 162 -1.39 15.15 -2.41
CA LYS A 162 -2.04 15.22 -1.09
C LYS A 162 -2.81 16.52 -0.93
N VAL A 163 -4.06 16.41 -0.49
CA VAL A 163 -4.98 17.53 -0.17
C VAL A 163 -5.69 17.23 1.16
N GLY A 164 -6.70 18.01 1.54
CA GLY A 164 -7.54 17.70 2.71
C GLY A 164 -7.30 18.57 3.94
N LYS A 165 -6.53 19.67 3.83
CA LYS A 165 -6.26 20.58 4.97
C LYS A 165 -7.05 21.88 4.88
N ASP A 166 -6.86 22.61 3.79
CA ASP A 166 -7.54 23.89 3.54
C ASP A 166 -8.12 23.83 2.14
N ILE A 167 -9.45 23.76 2.05
CA ILE A 167 -10.14 23.52 0.78
C ILE A 167 -9.84 24.59 -0.27
N GLY A 168 -9.73 25.86 0.12
CA GLY A 168 -9.47 26.94 -0.82
C GLY A 168 -8.06 26.84 -1.37
N LEU A 169 -7.09 26.61 -0.48
CA LEU A 169 -5.69 26.43 -0.86
C LEU A 169 -5.46 25.13 -1.63
N ASP A 170 -6.19 24.06 -1.31
CA ASP A 170 -6.10 22.77 -1.99
C ASP A 170 -6.55 22.90 -3.46
N ILE A 171 -7.65 23.63 -3.73
CA ILE A 171 -8.10 23.91 -5.10
C ILE A 171 -7.01 24.67 -5.87
N GLU A 172 -6.42 25.71 -5.28
CA GLU A 172 -5.40 26.52 -5.94
C GLU A 172 -4.09 25.74 -6.18
N ARG A 173 -3.67 24.90 -5.22
CA ARG A 173 -2.54 23.96 -5.40
C ARG A 173 -2.78 23.03 -6.59
N VAL A 174 -3.95 22.39 -6.66
CA VAL A 174 -4.25 21.42 -7.71
C VAL A 174 -4.31 22.10 -9.08
N LYS A 175 -4.93 23.29 -9.19
CA LYS A 175 -4.92 24.07 -10.45
C LYS A 175 -3.50 24.41 -10.90
N ALA A 176 -2.65 24.88 -9.98
CA ALA A 176 -1.28 25.26 -10.30
C ALA A 176 -0.45 24.06 -10.76
N ILE A 177 -0.58 22.92 -10.08
CA ILE A 177 0.10 21.67 -10.46
C ILE A 177 -0.39 21.19 -11.83
N HIS A 178 -1.72 21.13 -12.04
CA HIS A 178 -2.30 20.74 -13.31
C HIS A 178 -1.78 21.60 -14.47
N ALA A 179 -1.78 22.93 -14.31
CA ALA A 179 -1.24 23.83 -15.34
C ALA A 179 0.26 23.60 -15.62
N ALA A 180 1.05 23.22 -14.61
CA ALA A 180 2.48 22.98 -14.77
C ALA A 180 2.81 21.63 -15.44
N VAL A 181 1.93 20.63 -15.31
CA VAL A 181 2.16 19.25 -15.81
C VAL A 181 1.18 18.82 -16.90
N GLU A 182 0.37 19.75 -17.42
CA GLU A 182 -0.70 19.47 -18.38
C GLU A 182 -0.18 18.65 -19.57
N GLY A 183 -0.86 17.52 -19.85
CA GLY A 183 -0.50 16.59 -20.93
C GLY A 183 0.77 15.76 -20.69
N ARG A 184 1.42 15.87 -19.53
CA ARG A 184 2.65 15.15 -19.19
C ARG A 184 2.50 14.11 -18.08
N ALA A 185 1.49 14.24 -17.21
CA ALA A 185 1.20 13.27 -16.17
C ALA A 185 -0.28 13.18 -15.81
N LEU A 186 -0.67 12.00 -15.30
CA LEU A 186 -1.95 11.77 -14.63
C LEU A 186 -1.90 12.32 -13.21
N LEU A 187 -3.00 12.91 -12.74
CA LEU A 187 -3.12 13.45 -11.39
C LEU A 187 -4.12 12.65 -10.56
N ARG A 188 -3.67 12.13 -9.41
CA ARG A 188 -4.50 11.44 -8.42
C ARG A 188 -4.58 12.32 -7.19
N LEU A 189 -5.78 12.64 -6.71
CA LEU A 189 -5.92 13.37 -5.45
C LEU A 189 -6.13 12.40 -4.30
N ASP A 190 -5.52 12.66 -3.15
CA ASP A 190 -5.81 11.95 -1.90
C ASP A 190 -6.01 12.95 -0.77
N ALA A 191 -7.23 12.99 -0.25
CA ALA A 191 -7.61 13.92 0.82
C ALA A 191 -7.40 13.34 2.23
N ASN A 192 -7.04 12.06 2.34
CA ASN A 192 -6.91 11.31 3.59
C ASN A 192 -7.98 11.68 4.63
N GLN A 193 -9.25 11.62 4.20
CA GLN A 193 -10.43 11.86 5.04
C GLN A 193 -10.57 13.30 5.57
N GLY A 194 -9.94 14.26 4.89
CA GLY A 194 -9.82 15.65 5.33
C GLY A 194 -11.05 16.52 5.09
N TRP A 195 -11.94 16.13 4.17
CA TRP A 195 -13.12 16.92 3.82
C TRP A 195 -14.42 16.30 4.36
N THR A 196 -15.45 17.13 4.49
CA THR A 196 -16.84 16.66 4.54
C THR A 196 -17.34 16.37 3.13
N ALA A 197 -18.41 15.57 3.00
CA ALA A 197 -18.97 15.23 1.69
C ALA A 197 -19.36 16.47 0.85
N LYS A 198 -19.91 17.52 1.48
CA LYS A 198 -20.25 18.78 0.79
C LYS A 198 -19.01 19.55 0.35
N GLN A 199 -17.97 19.58 1.19
CA GLN A 199 -16.69 20.20 0.85
C GLN A 199 -16.03 19.49 -0.34
N ALA A 200 -16.00 18.16 -0.33
CA ALA A 200 -15.45 17.37 -1.44
C ALA A 200 -16.18 17.67 -2.76
N VAL A 201 -17.52 17.64 -2.78
CA VAL A 201 -18.30 17.98 -3.99
C VAL A 201 -18.03 19.42 -4.44
N HIS A 202 -17.92 20.37 -3.52
CA HIS A 202 -17.58 21.76 -3.86
C HIS A 202 -16.20 21.88 -4.52
N ALA A 203 -15.17 21.28 -3.92
CA ALA A 203 -13.81 21.31 -4.45
C ALA A 203 -13.72 20.65 -5.83
N MET A 204 -14.29 19.45 -5.98
CA MET A 204 -14.23 18.72 -7.25
C MET A 204 -14.95 19.45 -8.37
N ARG A 205 -16.12 20.03 -8.10
CA ARG A 205 -16.82 20.84 -9.12
C ARG A 205 -16.02 22.07 -9.52
N ALA A 206 -15.41 22.76 -8.56
CA ALA A 206 -14.56 23.91 -8.86
C ALA A 206 -13.33 23.53 -9.72
N LEU A 207 -12.77 22.34 -9.52
CA LEU A 207 -11.66 21.80 -10.32
C LEU A 207 -12.12 21.38 -11.72
N GLU A 208 -13.22 20.61 -11.81
CA GLU A 208 -13.81 20.17 -13.08
C GLU A 208 -14.27 21.35 -13.95
N GLU A 209 -14.91 22.37 -13.36
CA GLU A 209 -15.32 23.60 -14.05
C GLU A 209 -14.11 24.43 -14.52
N ALA A 210 -12.97 24.33 -13.84
CA ALA A 210 -11.71 24.95 -14.23
C ALA A 210 -10.94 24.15 -15.30
N GLY A 211 -11.49 23.01 -15.76
CA GLY A 211 -10.85 22.15 -16.76
C GLY A 211 -9.73 21.28 -16.22
N VAL A 212 -9.60 21.15 -14.89
CA VAL A 212 -8.61 20.24 -14.28
C VAL A 212 -9.05 18.80 -14.52
N VAL A 213 -8.20 18.01 -15.17
CA VAL A 213 -8.42 16.59 -15.40
C VAL A 213 -7.70 15.77 -14.32
N LEU A 214 -8.47 14.96 -13.60
CA LEU A 214 -7.98 14.09 -12.53
C LEU A 214 -8.30 12.64 -12.88
N GLU A 215 -7.36 11.73 -12.60
CA GLU A 215 -7.56 10.29 -12.77
C GLU A 215 -8.51 9.75 -11.70
N LEU A 216 -8.38 10.24 -10.46
CA LEU A 216 -9.21 9.82 -9.32
C LEU A 216 -9.15 10.79 -8.13
N LEU A 217 -10.14 10.67 -7.25
CA LEU A 217 -10.20 11.25 -5.90
C LEU A 217 -10.25 10.14 -4.84
N GLU A 218 -9.19 10.00 -4.06
CA GLU A 218 -9.03 9.01 -3.00
C GLU A 218 -9.48 9.54 -1.64
N GLN A 219 -10.34 8.75 -0.99
CA GLN A 219 -10.88 8.91 0.35
C GLN A 219 -11.15 10.38 0.77
N PRO A 220 -12.09 11.08 0.11
CA PRO A 220 -12.40 12.47 0.41
C PRO A 220 -12.93 12.69 1.84
N VAL A 221 -13.68 11.72 2.37
CA VAL A 221 -14.41 11.81 3.63
C VAL A 221 -13.95 10.77 4.65
N LYS A 222 -14.40 10.91 5.90
CA LYS A 222 -14.12 9.95 6.99
C LYS A 222 -14.42 8.51 6.58
N ALA A 223 -13.52 7.60 6.93
CA ALA A 223 -13.58 6.18 6.56
C ALA A 223 -14.93 5.53 6.88
N ALA A 224 -15.53 5.88 8.04
CA ALA A 224 -16.82 5.34 8.47
C ALA A 224 -18.03 5.97 7.76
N ASP A 225 -17.86 7.10 7.07
CA ASP A 225 -18.95 7.83 6.39
C ASP A 225 -19.17 7.32 4.96
N ILE A 226 -19.60 6.06 4.84
CA ILE A 226 -19.88 5.42 3.54
C ILE A 226 -20.98 6.16 2.77
N ALA A 227 -21.97 6.69 3.50
CA ALA A 227 -23.03 7.50 2.89
C ALA A 227 -22.49 8.82 2.32
N GLY A 228 -21.56 9.47 3.03
CA GLY A 228 -20.84 10.65 2.55
C GLY A 228 -19.93 10.33 1.36
N LEU A 229 -19.25 9.18 1.36
CA LEU A 229 -18.42 8.76 0.24
C LEU A 229 -19.29 8.57 -1.01
N LYS A 230 -20.39 7.82 -0.87
CA LYS A 230 -21.40 7.69 -1.91
C LYS A 230 -21.94 9.04 -2.38
N TYR A 231 -22.23 9.95 -1.46
CA TYR A 231 -22.73 11.27 -1.80
C TYR A 231 -21.79 12.01 -2.76
N VAL A 232 -20.48 11.89 -2.56
CA VAL A 232 -19.46 12.46 -3.45
C VAL A 232 -19.47 11.72 -4.79
N THR A 233 -19.35 10.40 -4.77
CA THR A 233 -19.34 9.51 -5.96
C THR A 233 -20.51 9.81 -6.91
N ASP A 234 -21.73 10.00 -6.39
CA ASP A 234 -22.91 10.28 -7.21
C ASP A 234 -22.95 11.70 -7.82
N ARG A 235 -22.00 12.60 -7.50
CA ARG A 235 -22.12 14.07 -7.76
C ARG A 235 -20.94 14.73 -8.44
N VAL A 236 -19.88 13.98 -8.71
CA VAL A 236 -18.67 14.43 -9.41
C VAL A 236 -18.44 13.55 -10.63
N ASN A 237 -17.69 14.04 -11.62
CA ASN A 237 -17.35 13.25 -12.80
C ASN A 237 -16.08 12.42 -12.58
N THR A 238 -15.18 12.94 -11.75
CA THR A 238 -13.92 12.26 -11.38
C THR A 238 -14.20 10.98 -10.59
N PRO A 239 -13.62 9.83 -10.96
CA PRO A 239 -13.79 8.58 -10.21
C PRO A 239 -13.39 8.71 -8.74
N VAL A 240 -14.24 8.21 -7.84
CA VAL A 240 -13.97 8.23 -6.40
C VAL A 240 -13.43 6.88 -5.94
N MET A 241 -12.34 6.91 -5.17
CA MET A 241 -11.67 5.72 -4.66
C MET A 241 -11.82 5.60 -3.15
N ALA A 242 -12.13 4.39 -2.68
CA ALA A 242 -12.13 4.04 -1.27
C ALA A 242 -10.75 3.51 -0.84
N ASP A 243 -10.13 4.15 0.17
CA ASP A 243 -8.93 3.66 0.85
C ASP A 243 -9.30 3.25 2.28
N GLU A 244 -9.27 4.16 3.26
CA GLU A 244 -9.50 3.83 4.66
C GLU A 244 -10.91 3.30 4.96
N SER A 245 -11.88 3.51 4.07
CA SER A 245 -13.22 2.89 4.18
C SER A 245 -13.22 1.36 4.02
N VAL A 246 -12.17 0.75 3.46
CA VAL A 246 -12.11 -0.69 3.20
C VAL A 246 -10.79 -1.33 3.64
N PHE A 247 -10.90 -2.34 4.48
CA PHE A 247 -9.80 -3.15 5.00
C PHE A 247 -9.94 -4.63 4.62
N ASN A 248 -11.16 -5.16 4.53
CA ASN A 248 -11.38 -6.60 4.35
C ASN A 248 -12.40 -6.93 3.25
N PRO A 249 -12.49 -8.20 2.81
CA PRO A 249 -13.39 -8.60 1.72
C PRO A 249 -14.87 -8.28 1.95
N SER A 250 -15.39 -8.38 3.17
CA SER A 250 -16.82 -8.09 3.42
C SER A 250 -17.12 -6.60 3.27
N GLN A 251 -16.23 -5.73 3.73
CA GLN A 251 -16.37 -4.29 3.55
C GLN A 251 -16.34 -3.89 2.07
N VAL A 252 -15.54 -4.58 1.24
CA VAL A 252 -15.53 -4.35 -0.21
C VAL A 252 -16.85 -4.78 -0.85
N ILE A 253 -17.41 -5.92 -0.44
CA ILE A 253 -18.75 -6.34 -0.90
C ILE A 253 -19.80 -5.27 -0.53
N ASP A 254 -19.80 -4.80 0.71
CA ASP A 254 -20.75 -3.78 1.18
C ASP A 254 -20.59 -2.45 0.41
N LEU A 255 -19.35 -2.03 0.13
CA LEU A 255 -19.03 -0.84 -0.65
C LEU A 255 -19.57 -0.94 -2.08
N ILE A 256 -19.35 -2.08 -2.74
CA ILE A 256 -19.80 -2.36 -4.11
C ILE A 256 -21.34 -2.40 -4.17
N GLN A 257 -21.99 -3.09 -3.22
CA GLN A 257 -23.46 -3.18 -3.16
C GLN A 257 -24.11 -1.80 -3.00
N GLN A 258 -23.48 -0.91 -2.22
CA GLN A 258 -23.94 0.46 -2.03
C GLN A 258 -23.58 1.38 -3.21
N ARG A 259 -22.68 0.96 -4.11
CA ARG A 259 -22.06 1.81 -5.13
C ARG A 259 -21.51 3.08 -4.51
N ALA A 260 -20.72 2.91 -3.44
CA ALA A 260 -20.22 4.02 -2.66
C ALA A 260 -18.92 4.60 -3.21
N ALA A 261 -18.15 3.84 -4.00
CA ALA A 261 -16.95 4.30 -4.71
C ALA A 261 -16.80 3.52 -6.03
N ASP A 262 -16.01 4.08 -6.94
CA ASP A 262 -15.73 3.53 -8.28
C ASP A 262 -14.47 2.68 -8.31
N ILE A 263 -13.54 2.90 -7.37
CA ILE A 263 -12.24 2.23 -7.30
C ILE A 263 -11.96 1.80 -5.85
N VAL A 264 -11.27 0.68 -5.66
CA VAL A 264 -10.80 0.21 -4.34
C VAL A 264 -9.28 0.30 -4.24
N ASN A 265 -8.76 0.95 -3.19
CA ASN A 265 -7.33 0.91 -2.87
C ASN A 265 -6.99 -0.24 -1.91
N ILE A 266 -6.21 -1.21 -2.38
CA ILE A 266 -5.74 -2.37 -1.62
C ILE A 266 -4.40 -2.01 -0.98
N LYS A 267 -4.26 -2.23 0.33
CA LYS A 267 -2.97 -2.11 1.04
C LYS A 267 -2.77 -3.32 1.93
N LEU A 268 -1.61 -3.97 1.86
CA LEU A 268 -1.37 -5.21 2.61
C LEU A 268 -1.54 -5.03 4.12
N MET A 269 -1.09 -3.88 4.65
CA MET A 269 -1.25 -3.53 6.07
C MET A 269 -2.72 -3.40 6.51
N LYS A 270 -3.64 -3.03 5.60
CA LYS A 270 -5.09 -2.97 5.90
C LYS A 270 -5.72 -4.36 5.80
N THR A 271 -5.35 -5.12 4.77
CA THR A 271 -5.94 -6.45 4.50
C THR A 271 -5.48 -7.52 5.48
N GLY A 272 -4.43 -7.25 6.24
CA GLY A 272 -3.81 -8.26 7.09
C GLY A 272 -2.97 -9.24 6.31
N GLY A 273 -2.51 -8.87 5.10
CA GLY A 273 -1.68 -9.72 4.24
C GLY A 273 -2.30 -10.03 2.88
N LEU A 274 -1.59 -10.88 2.14
CA LEU A 274 -1.89 -11.24 0.75
C LEU A 274 -3.19 -12.03 0.61
N SER A 275 -3.55 -12.88 1.57
CA SER A 275 -4.71 -13.77 1.40
C SER A 275 -6.03 -13.01 1.24
N ASN A 276 -6.24 -11.96 2.04
CA ASN A 276 -7.41 -11.08 1.91
C ASN A 276 -7.27 -10.08 0.77
N ALA A 277 -6.05 -9.63 0.45
CA ALA A 277 -5.82 -8.75 -0.69
C ALA A 277 -6.18 -9.43 -2.03
N ILE A 278 -5.80 -10.69 -2.21
CA ILE A 278 -6.18 -11.52 -3.36
C ILE A 278 -7.71 -11.64 -3.45
N ARG A 279 -8.38 -11.95 -2.33
CA ARG A 279 -9.85 -12.03 -2.29
C ARG A 279 -10.52 -10.72 -2.68
N ILE A 280 -9.98 -9.59 -2.23
CA ILE A 280 -10.51 -8.27 -2.59
C ILE A 280 -10.37 -8.02 -4.08
N ALA A 281 -9.19 -8.28 -4.66
CA ALA A 281 -8.96 -8.16 -6.10
C ALA A 281 -9.92 -9.05 -6.90
N ASP A 282 -10.09 -10.31 -6.51
CA ASP A 282 -11.00 -11.25 -7.18
C ASP A 282 -12.47 -10.80 -7.09
N ILE A 283 -12.93 -10.34 -5.93
CA ILE A 283 -14.28 -9.79 -5.74
C ILE A 283 -14.49 -8.57 -6.64
N ALA A 284 -13.54 -7.64 -6.63
CA ALA A 284 -13.62 -6.41 -7.42
C ALA A 284 -13.66 -6.72 -8.92
N ALA A 285 -12.83 -7.66 -9.40
CA ALA A 285 -12.80 -8.11 -10.79
C ALA A 285 -14.14 -8.69 -11.23
N ILE A 286 -14.76 -9.56 -10.41
CA ILE A 286 -16.08 -10.15 -10.69
C ILE A 286 -17.16 -9.07 -10.84
N HIS A 287 -17.04 -7.97 -10.10
CA HIS A 287 -17.98 -6.86 -10.13
C HIS A 287 -17.61 -5.75 -11.12
N GLY A 288 -16.52 -5.88 -11.87
CA GLY A 288 -16.04 -4.87 -12.81
C GLY A 288 -15.60 -3.57 -12.13
N VAL A 289 -15.17 -3.64 -10.87
CA VAL A 289 -14.65 -2.51 -10.09
C VAL A 289 -13.13 -2.56 -10.16
N PRO A 290 -12.46 -1.56 -10.75
CA PRO A 290 -11.01 -1.53 -10.78
C PRO A 290 -10.43 -1.37 -9.37
N CYS A 291 -9.21 -1.83 -9.21
CA CYS A 291 -8.41 -1.64 -8.01
C CYS A 291 -7.18 -0.79 -8.30
N MET A 292 -6.73 -0.14 -7.24
CA MET A 292 -5.38 0.35 -7.07
C MET A 292 -4.72 -0.45 -5.97
N ILE A 293 -3.41 -0.62 -6.03
CA ILE A 293 -2.63 -1.14 -4.92
C ILE A 293 -1.71 -0.05 -4.40
N GLY A 294 -1.78 0.18 -3.09
CA GLY A 294 -1.00 1.18 -2.40
C GLY A 294 -0.17 0.58 -1.26
N CYS A 295 0.64 1.42 -0.65
CA CYS A 295 1.31 1.12 0.62
C CYS A 295 1.07 2.21 1.68
N MET A 296 1.56 1.94 2.88
CA MET A 296 1.86 2.95 3.91
C MET A 296 3.25 3.54 3.62
N ILE A 297 3.88 4.14 4.63
CA ILE A 297 5.32 4.45 4.56
C ILE A 297 6.03 3.19 5.02
N GLU A 298 6.51 2.42 4.05
CA GLU A 298 7.06 1.08 4.18
C GLU A 298 8.39 0.99 3.41
N SER A 299 9.26 0.06 3.77
CA SER A 299 10.46 -0.25 3.00
C SER A 299 10.15 -1.16 1.80
N SER A 300 11.19 -1.52 1.05
CA SER A 300 11.11 -2.43 -0.09
C SER A 300 10.64 -3.84 0.28
N ILE A 301 10.69 -4.28 1.56
CA ILE A 301 10.31 -5.65 1.95
C ILE A 301 8.81 -5.89 1.74
N SER A 302 7.94 -5.14 2.42
CA SER A 302 6.48 -5.34 2.26
C SER A 302 5.98 -4.80 0.93
N VAL A 303 6.62 -3.76 0.39
CA VAL A 303 6.26 -3.20 -0.91
C VAL A 303 6.56 -4.20 -2.03
N ALA A 304 7.64 -4.99 -1.97
CA ALA A 304 7.89 -6.06 -2.93
C ALA A 304 6.72 -7.06 -2.99
N ALA A 305 6.14 -7.44 -1.85
CA ALA A 305 4.97 -8.32 -1.84
C ALA A 305 3.74 -7.69 -2.49
N ALA A 306 3.54 -6.38 -2.34
CA ALA A 306 2.49 -5.65 -3.04
C ALA A 306 2.75 -5.60 -4.56
N VAL A 307 3.99 -5.38 -4.99
CA VAL A 307 4.41 -5.42 -6.41
C VAL A 307 4.10 -6.78 -7.04
N HIS A 308 4.44 -7.88 -6.34
CA HIS A 308 4.12 -9.23 -6.82
C HIS A 308 2.61 -9.46 -7.00
N LEU A 309 1.78 -8.93 -6.10
CA LEU A 309 0.33 -9.00 -6.24
C LEU A 309 -0.19 -8.11 -7.38
N ALA A 310 0.37 -6.92 -7.55
CA ALA A 310 0.02 -5.98 -8.62
C ALA A 310 0.21 -6.62 -9.99
N VAL A 311 1.36 -7.25 -10.21
CA VAL A 311 1.67 -7.99 -11.45
C VAL A 311 0.67 -9.13 -11.67
N ALA A 312 0.46 -9.95 -10.64
CA ALA A 312 -0.38 -11.14 -10.72
C ALA A 312 -1.88 -10.86 -10.95
N LYS A 313 -2.33 -9.65 -10.61
CA LYS A 313 -3.73 -9.21 -10.70
C LYS A 313 -3.85 -7.94 -11.55
N SER A 314 -2.99 -7.78 -12.55
CA SER A 314 -2.92 -6.59 -13.42
C SER A 314 -4.17 -6.38 -14.28
N ASP A 315 -5.05 -7.38 -14.40
CA ASP A 315 -6.36 -7.28 -15.05
C ASP A 315 -7.35 -6.41 -14.25
N VAL A 316 -7.20 -6.34 -12.92
CA VAL A 316 -8.06 -5.54 -12.03
C VAL A 316 -7.30 -4.45 -11.28
N ILE A 317 -6.06 -4.72 -10.86
CA ILE A 317 -5.14 -3.74 -10.25
C ILE A 317 -4.50 -2.94 -11.39
N THR A 318 -5.18 -1.87 -11.78
CA THR A 318 -4.82 -1.05 -12.95
C THR A 318 -4.02 0.20 -12.57
N LYS A 319 -3.80 0.43 -11.28
CA LYS A 319 -3.12 1.61 -10.72
C LYS A 319 -2.23 1.18 -9.55
N VAL A 320 -1.09 1.86 -9.39
CA VAL A 320 -0.04 1.50 -8.44
C VAL A 320 0.47 2.76 -7.73
N ASP A 321 0.49 2.73 -6.40
CA ASP A 321 1.07 3.71 -5.45
C ASP A 321 1.98 2.98 -4.47
N LEU A 322 3.13 2.57 -5.01
CA LEU A 322 4.16 1.78 -4.33
C LEU A 322 5.47 2.57 -4.29
N ASP A 323 5.35 3.87 -4.01
CA ASP A 323 6.44 4.84 -4.04
C ASP A 323 7.30 4.86 -2.76
N GLY A 324 6.85 4.20 -1.69
CA GLY A 324 7.50 4.16 -0.37
C GLY A 324 9.03 3.97 -0.41
N PRO A 325 9.56 2.95 -1.13
CA PRO A 325 11.01 2.72 -1.22
C PRO A 325 11.74 3.87 -1.91
N SER A 326 11.13 4.51 -2.92
CA SER A 326 11.69 5.64 -3.65
C SER A 326 11.80 6.93 -2.80
N LEU A 327 11.06 7.01 -1.69
CA LEU A 327 11.13 8.12 -0.72
C LEU A 327 12.28 7.99 0.27
N GLY A 328 12.80 6.78 0.50
CA GLY A 328 13.94 6.51 1.37
C GLY A 328 15.25 7.07 0.82
N GLN A 329 16.19 7.44 1.68
CA GLN A 329 17.54 7.85 1.26
C GLN A 329 18.35 6.72 0.64
N PHE A 330 18.01 5.47 0.98
CA PHE A 330 18.62 4.25 0.44
C PHE A 330 17.64 3.08 0.57
N ASP A 331 17.84 2.04 -0.24
CA ASP A 331 17.15 0.76 -0.10
C ASP A 331 17.97 -0.17 0.82
N PRO A 332 17.44 -0.61 1.98
CA PRO A 332 18.16 -1.53 2.87
C PRO A 332 18.18 -2.98 2.36
N VAL A 333 17.38 -3.32 1.34
CA VAL A 333 17.19 -4.69 0.86
C VAL A 333 18.06 -4.98 -0.36
N SER A 334 18.60 -6.19 -0.41
CA SER A 334 19.28 -6.73 -1.59
C SER A 334 18.47 -7.89 -2.18
N GLY A 335 18.32 -7.90 -3.51
CA GLY A 335 17.65 -8.96 -4.26
C GLY A 335 16.14 -8.75 -4.43
N GLY A 336 15.53 -9.56 -5.30
CA GLY A 336 14.07 -9.57 -5.47
C GLY A 336 13.54 -8.53 -6.43
N VAL A 337 13.07 -7.42 -5.89
CA VAL A 337 12.43 -6.32 -6.63
C VAL A 337 13.38 -5.13 -6.71
N THR A 338 13.51 -4.55 -7.91
CA THR A 338 14.29 -3.34 -8.15
C THR A 338 13.36 -2.14 -8.25
N PHE A 339 13.51 -1.17 -7.36
CA PHE A 339 12.80 0.10 -7.37
C PHE A 339 13.64 1.16 -8.08
N ASN A 340 13.40 1.37 -9.37
CA ASN A 340 14.11 2.35 -10.20
C ASN A 340 13.20 3.54 -10.52
N GLU A 341 13.09 4.46 -9.55
CA GLU A 341 12.20 5.61 -9.63
C GLU A 341 10.75 5.20 -9.91
N SER A 342 10.22 5.47 -11.11
CA SER A 342 8.86 5.12 -11.51
C SER A 342 8.71 3.68 -11.97
N GLU A 343 9.78 3.06 -12.47
CA GLU A 343 9.77 1.68 -12.95
C GLU A 343 10.15 0.72 -11.83
N ILE A 344 9.32 -0.31 -11.63
CA ILE A 344 9.55 -1.37 -10.65
C ILE A 344 9.61 -2.69 -11.41
N SER A 345 10.68 -3.46 -11.22
CA SER A 345 10.87 -4.76 -11.88
C SER A 345 11.11 -5.88 -10.87
N ILE A 346 10.57 -7.07 -11.18
CA ILE A 346 10.71 -8.28 -10.37
C ILE A 346 11.71 -9.24 -11.04
N SER A 347 12.67 -9.75 -10.27
CA SER A 347 13.59 -10.81 -10.73
C SER A 347 12.92 -12.19 -10.85
N ASP A 348 13.65 -13.17 -11.36
CA ASP A 348 13.24 -14.57 -11.45
C ASP A 348 13.56 -15.39 -10.18
N ALA A 349 14.06 -14.74 -9.13
CA ALA A 349 14.39 -15.39 -7.86
C ALA A 349 13.13 -15.94 -7.15
N PRO A 350 13.21 -17.12 -6.50
CA PRO A 350 12.09 -17.67 -5.75
C PRO A 350 11.63 -16.79 -4.58
N GLY A 351 10.33 -16.83 -4.26
CA GLY A 351 9.78 -16.03 -3.18
C GLY A 351 9.64 -14.56 -3.55
N LEU A 352 9.99 -13.70 -2.60
CA LEU A 352 10.23 -12.27 -2.84
C LEU A 352 11.65 -11.99 -3.37
N GLY A 353 12.52 -13.01 -3.43
CA GLY A 353 13.89 -12.89 -3.91
C GLY A 353 14.85 -12.12 -3.00
N ILE A 354 14.44 -11.82 -1.76
CA ILE A 354 15.25 -11.09 -0.78
C ILE A 354 16.40 -11.97 -0.31
N THR A 355 17.63 -11.48 -0.45
CA THR A 355 18.85 -12.18 -0.01
C THR A 355 19.47 -11.58 1.24
N GLU A 356 19.28 -10.27 1.47
CA GLU A 356 19.85 -9.56 2.62
C GLU A 356 18.99 -8.36 2.99
N VAL A 357 18.89 -8.06 4.29
CA VAL A 357 18.32 -6.83 4.84
C VAL A 357 19.35 -6.16 5.73
N ARG A 358 19.83 -4.97 5.33
CA ARG A 358 20.90 -4.24 6.01
C ARG A 358 20.33 -3.29 7.07
N GLY A 359 21.10 -3.06 8.14
CA GLY A 359 20.76 -2.08 9.17
C GLY A 359 19.65 -2.51 10.14
N LEU A 360 19.35 -3.80 10.21
CA LEU A 360 18.33 -4.35 11.11
C LEU A 360 18.82 -4.40 12.56
N GLU A 361 18.06 -3.79 13.48
CA GLU A 361 18.28 -3.90 14.93
C GLU A 361 17.40 -5.02 15.49
N MET A 362 18.00 -6.18 15.79
CA MET A 362 17.26 -7.34 16.28
C MET A 362 16.57 -7.04 17.63
N LEU A 363 15.30 -7.40 17.73
CA LEU A 363 14.51 -7.23 18.94
C LEU A 363 14.62 -8.48 19.82
N ALA A 364 15.11 -8.29 21.05
CA ALA A 364 15.34 -9.33 22.06
C ALA A 364 14.05 -10.00 22.57
#